data_AF-A0A7H4NWE2-F1
#
_entry.id   AF-A0A7H4NWE2-F1
#
_cell.length_a   1.000
_cell.length_b   1.000
_cell.length_c   1.000
_cell.angle_alpha   90.00
_cell.angle_beta   90.00
_cell.angle_gamma   90.00
#
_symmetry.space_group_name_H-M   'P 1'
#
loop_
_entity.id
_entity.type
_entity.pdbx_description
1 polymer ?
#
loop_
_entity_poly.entity_id
_entity_poly.type
_entity_poly.pdbx_seq_one_letter_code
_entity_poly.pdbx_strand_id
1 'polypeptide(L)' 'MPVIKVRENEPFDVALRRFKRSCEKAGVLAEVRRREFYEKTDYRT' A
#
# COMPACT_ATOMS: atom_id res chain seq x y z
N MET A 1 2.92 -1.60 5.85
CA MET A 1 3.17 -2.16 4.51
C MET A 1 2.54 -3.54 4.39
N PRO A 2 1.76 -3.83 3.34
CA PRO A 2 1.12 -5.12 3.17
C PRO A 2 2.15 -6.21 2.83
N VAL A 3 2.05 -7.36 3.50
CA VAL A 3 2.88 -8.54 3.25
C VAL A 3 1.95 -9.70 2.97
N ILE A 4 2.23 -10.46 1.91
CA ILE A 4 1.53 -11.71 1.60
C ILE A 4 2.54 -12.81 1.43
N LYS A 5 2.22 -13.97 2.01
CA LYS A 5 2.95 -15.21 1.79
C LYS A 5 2.34 -15.91 0.59
N VAL A 6 3.16 -16.13 -0.44
CA VAL A 6 2.78 -16.97 -1.58
C VAL A 6 2.73 -18.42 -1.09
N ARG A 7 1.63 -19.11 -1.36
CA ARG A 7 1.50 -20.54 -1.06
C ARG A 7 1.96 -21.34 -2.29
N GLU A 8 2.65 -22.46 -2.09
CA GLU A 8 3.24 -23.26 -3.18
C GLU A 8 2.21 -23.81 -4.19
N ASN A 9 0.94 -23.96 -3.76
CA ASN A 9 -0.16 -24.42 -4.62
C ASN A 9 -0.98 -23.29 -5.27
N GLU A 10 -0.51 -22.05 -5.22
CA GLU A 10 -1.26 -20.90 -5.76
C GLU A 10 -0.55 -20.30 -6.98
N PRO A 11 -1.26 -20.06 -8.10
CA PRO A 11 -0.68 -19.39 -9.24
C PRO A 11 -0.19 -17.99 -8.86
N PHE A 12 0.99 -17.62 -9.35
CA PHE A 12 1.62 -16.34 -9.03
C PHE A 12 0.71 -15.12 -9.30
N ASP A 13 -0.06 -15.16 -10.40
CA ASP A 13 -1.06 -14.13 -10.73
C ASP A 13 -2.12 -13.91 -9.64
N VAL A 14 -2.53 -14.99 -8.96
CA VAL A 14 -3.52 -14.91 -7.87
C VAL A 14 -2.90 -14.22 -6.65
N ALA A 15 -1.64 -14.54 -6.33
CA ALA A 15 -0.91 -13.91 -5.25
C ALA A 15 -0.69 -12.41 -5.54
N LEU A 16 -0.31 -12.04 -6.77
CA LEU A 16 -0.20 -10.66 -7.24
C LEU A 16 -1.51 -9.90 -7.11
N ARG A 17 -2.64 -10.52 -7.50
CA ARG A 17 -3.96 -9.88 -7.40
C ARG A 17 -4.35 -9.62 -5.95
N ARG A 18 -3.98 -10.51 -5.02
CA ARG A 18 -4.16 -10.27 -3.58
C ARG A 18 -3.23 -9.16 -3.06
N PHE A 19 -2.01 -9.07 -3.59
CA PHE A 19 -1.08 -8.00 -3.23
C PHE A 19 -1.69 -6.64 -3.52
N LYS A 20 -2.14 -6.49 -4.77
CA LYS A 20 -2.69 -5.25 -5.29
C LYS A 20 -3.89 -4.79 -4.45
N ARG A 21 -4.82 -5.71 -4.15
CA ARG A 21 -5.96 -5.43 -3.26
C ARG A 21 -5.53 -5.03 -1.85
N SER A 22 -4.49 -5.66 -1.31
CA SER A 22 -3.96 -5.36 0.03
C SER A 22 -3.32 -3.96 0.07
N CYS A 23 -2.56 -3.59 -0.97
CA CYS A 23 -1.99 -2.25 -1.14
C CYS A 23 -3.05 -1.16 -1.30
N GLU A 24 -4.09 -1.43 -2.11
CA GLU A 24 -5.23 -0.53 -2.31
C GLU A 24 -6.02 -0.33 -1.01
N LYS A 25 -6.34 -1.41 -0.28
CA LYS A 25 -7.06 -1.34 1.00
C LYS A 25 -6.26 -0.62 2.09
N ALA A 26 -4.95 -0.81 2.12
CA ALA A 26 -4.07 -0.12 3.05
C ALA A 26 -3.91 1.38 2.73
N GLY A 27 -4.47 1.87 1.62
CA GLY A 27 -4.40 3.28 1.25
C GLY A 27 -2.98 3.76 0.94
N VAL A 28 -2.05 2.85 0.66
CA VAL A 28 -0.62 3.16 0.47
C VAL A 28 -0.45 4.17 -0.66
N LEU A 29 -1.20 4.01 -1.76
CA LEU A 29 -1.17 4.95 -2.88
C LEU A 29 -1.67 6.35 -2.50
N ALA A 30 -2.69 6.43 -1.64
CA ALA A 30 -3.22 7.71 -1.15
C ALA A 30 -2.30 8.36 -0.11
N GLU A 31 -1.57 7.57 0.67
CA GLU A 31 -0.55 8.05 1.61
C GLU A 31 0.67 8.61 0.88
N VAL A 32 1.19 7.88 -0.11
CA VAL A 32 2.29 8.34 -0.97
C VAL A 32 1.91 9.65 -1.64
N ARG A 33 0.73 9.72 -2.27
CA ARG A 33 0.28 10.93 -2.98
C ARG A 33 0.06 12.15 -2.07
N ARG A 34 -0.29 11.95 -0.80
CA ARG A 34 -0.36 13.04 0.19
C ARG A 34 1.03 13.51 0.65
N ARG A 35 2.00 12.60 0.68
CA ARG A 35 3.39 12.89 1.04
C ARG A 35 4.28 13.32 -0.13
N GLU A 36 3.77 13.25 -1.35
CA GLU A 36 4.46 13.78 -2.54
C GLU A 36 4.73 15.29 -2.41
N PHE A 37 3.87 16.00 -1.68
CA PHE A 37 4.05 17.41 -1.36
C PHE A 37 4.49 17.54 0.09
N TYR A 38 5.48 18.40 0.33
CA TYR A 38 5.90 18.74 1.68
C TYR A 38 4.80 19.59 2.33
N GLU A 39 3.95 18.95 3.13
CA GLU A 39 3.10 19.67 4.08
C GLU A 39 4.01 20.24 5.19
N LYS A 40 4.36 21.52 5.03
CA LYS A 40 4.99 22.28 6.11
C LYS A 40 4.02 22.28 7.29
N THR A 41 4.41 21.67 8.40
CA THR A 41 3.68 21.77 9.67
C THR A 41 3.87 23.20 10.18
N ASP A 42 3.12 24.14 9.64
CA ASP A 42 3.07 25.50 10.18
C ASP A 42 2.17 25.47 11.43
N TYR A 43 2.86 25.34 12.57
CA TYR A 43 2.46 25.67 13.94
C TYR A 43 1.04 25.28 14.37
N ARG A 44 0.89 24.05 14.88
CA ARG A 44 -0.12 23.75 15.91
C ARG A 44 0.43 24.16 17.27
N THR A 45 0.02 25.35 17.72
CA THR A 45 -0.08 25.68 19.15
C THR A 45 -1.37 25.07 19.69
#